data_AF-A0A975MV76-F1
#
_entry.id   AF-A0A975MV76-F1
#
_cell.length_a   1.000
_cell.length_b   1.000
_cell.length_c   1.000
_cell.angle_alpha   90.00
_cell.angle_beta   90.00
_cell.angle_gamma   90.00
#
_symmetry.space_group_name_H-M   'P 1'
#
loop_
_entity.id
_entity.type
_entity.pdbx_description
1 polymer ?
#
loop_
_entity_poly.entity_id
_entity_poly.type
_entity_poly.pdbx_seq_one_letter_code
_entity_poly.pdbx_strand_id
1 'polypeptide(L)'
;MLWVWVAGSLTMGVGAFLLTRSTLLGGGPSPLFVVVCAAIVLFAVLGWMGWRWSAGSWLPDEARGRLLWAALVGAVGLAGWGFAAATTFGAGFSTTAQAVLAIPGSGLPFALVAMLLLKPPRVNAFAMAASVILLLVGYLLVAVRLAGTGEVSVPQLYLQYLEVLLDGGPIAIPM
;
A
#
# COMPACT_ATOMS: atom_id res chain seq x y z
N MET A 1 8.01 -9.20 -10.72
CA MET A 1 7.96 -7.83 -10.18
C MET A 1 6.87 -7.02 -10.82
N LEU A 2 6.84 -6.87 -12.15
CA LEU A 2 5.70 -6.27 -12.87
C LEU A 2 4.36 -6.92 -12.47
N TRP A 3 4.30 -8.25 -12.40
CA TRP A 3 3.07 -8.93 -11.97
C TRP A 3 2.71 -8.69 -10.50
N VAL A 4 3.68 -8.41 -9.62
CA VAL A 4 3.42 -8.11 -8.21
C VAL A 4 2.83 -6.72 -8.11
N TRP A 5 3.38 -5.79 -8.89
CA TRP A 5 2.84 -4.46 -9.07
C TRP A 5 1.40 -4.53 -9.61
N VAL A 6 1.15 -5.24 -10.71
CA VAL A 6 -0.20 -5.39 -11.28
C VAL A 6 -1.17 -6.00 -10.26
N ALA A 7 -0.78 -7.06 -9.55
CA ALA A 7 -1.63 -7.70 -8.55
C ALA A 7 -1.98 -6.75 -7.39
N GLY A 8 -0.99 -6.04 -6.84
CA GLY A 8 -1.22 -5.03 -5.80
C GLY A 8 -2.10 -3.88 -6.31
N SER A 9 -1.84 -3.40 -7.53
CA SER A 9 -2.62 -2.34 -8.16
C SER A 9 -4.08 -2.72 -8.39
N LEU A 10 -4.34 -3.94 -8.86
CA LEU A 10 -5.70 -4.42 -9.11
C LEU A 10 -6.45 -4.75 -7.82
N THR A 11 -5.78 -5.24 -6.79
CA THR A 11 -6.46 -5.60 -5.53
C THR A 11 -6.65 -4.38 -4.65
N MET A 12 -5.56 -3.74 -4.25
CA MET A 12 -5.58 -2.62 -3.31
C MET A 12 -6.05 -1.32 -3.97
N GLY A 13 -5.76 -1.12 -5.26
CA GLY A 13 -6.23 0.05 -5.99
C GLY A 13 -7.72 0.04 -6.29
N VAL A 14 -8.26 -1.13 -6.68
CA VAL A 14 -9.72 -1.31 -6.81
C VAL A 14 -10.38 -1.23 -5.44
N GLY A 15 -9.78 -1.82 -4.40
CA GLY A 15 -10.22 -1.68 -3.02
C GLY A 15 -10.36 -0.20 -2.62
N ALA A 16 -9.28 0.57 -2.74
CA ALA A 16 -9.29 2.02 -2.49
C ALA A 16 -10.36 2.77 -3.27
N PHE A 17 -10.51 2.49 -4.57
CA PHE A 17 -11.53 3.13 -5.41
C PHE A 17 -12.96 2.82 -4.93
N LEU A 18 -13.23 1.56 -4.56
CA LEU A 18 -14.52 1.14 -4.04
C LEU A 18 -14.81 1.78 -2.68
N LEU A 19 -13.80 1.95 -1.83
CA LEU A 19 -13.93 2.66 -0.56
C LEU A 19 -14.35 4.11 -0.79
N THR A 20 -13.66 4.85 -1.66
CA THR A 20 -14.00 6.24 -1.99
C THR A 20 -15.41 6.37 -2.57
N ARG A 21 -15.90 5.35 -3.30
CA ARG A 21 -17.27 5.33 -3.86
C ARG A 21 -18.34 4.96 -2.82
N SER A 22 -18.05 4.01 -1.94
CA SER A 22 -19.00 3.49 -0.94
C SER A 22 -19.38 4.54 0.10
N THR A 23 -18.42 5.38 0.50
CA THR A 23 -18.65 6.52 1.39
C THR A 23 -19.51 7.61 0.75
N LEU A 24 -19.43 7.78 -0.58
CA LEU A 24 -20.23 8.75 -1.34
C LEU A 24 -21.69 8.31 -1.57
N LEU A 25 -21.98 7.01 -1.55
CA LEU A 25 -23.28 6.46 -1.97
C LEU A 25 -24.13 5.87 -0.83
N GLY A 26 -23.63 5.85 0.41
CA GLY A 26 -24.44 5.61 1.63
C GLY A 26 -25.10 4.23 1.76
N GLY A 27 -24.63 3.20 1.05
CA GLY A 27 -25.29 1.87 1.03
C GLY A 27 -24.41 0.68 0.65
N GLY A 28 -23.10 0.75 0.86
CA GLY A 28 -22.14 -0.30 0.50
C GLY A 28 -21.71 -1.22 1.65
N PRO A 29 -20.97 -2.31 1.36
CA PRO A 29 -20.29 -3.10 2.38
C PRO A 29 -19.34 -2.22 3.21
N SER A 30 -19.07 -2.59 4.46
CA SER A 30 -18.21 -1.80 5.33
C SER A 30 -16.81 -1.64 4.74
N PRO A 31 -16.15 -0.48 4.92
CA PRO A 31 -14.79 -0.24 4.44
C PRO A 31 -13.80 -1.34 4.84
N LEU A 32 -13.87 -1.76 6.12
CA LEU A 32 -13.03 -2.82 6.66
C LEU A 32 -13.24 -4.15 5.91
N PHE A 33 -14.48 -4.51 5.59
CA PHE A 33 -14.78 -5.73 4.84
C PHE A 33 -14.13 -5.71 3.45
N VAL A 34 -14.23 -4.60 2.72
CA VAL A 34 -13.63 -4.45 1.39
C VAL A 34 -12.10 -4.58 1.46
N VAL A 35 -11.45 -3.94 2.44
CA VAL A 35 -9.99 -4.02 2.63
C VAL A 35 -9.56 -5.43 2.97
N VAL A 36 -10.27 -6.11 3.88
CA VAL A 36 -9.95 -7.50 4.27
C VAL A 36 -10.11 -8.45 3.08
N CYS A 37 -11.19 -8.35 2.31
CA CYS A 37 -11.37 -9.16 1.12
C CYS A 37 -10.27 -8.90 0.07
N ALA A 38 -9.92 -7.63 -0.19
CA ALA A 38 -8.85 -7.28 -1.11
C ALA A 38 -7.49 -7.84 -0.64
N ALA A 39 -7.21 -7.75 0.67
CA ALA A 39 -6.00 -8.30 1.26
C ALA A 39 -5.95 -9.84 1.13
N ILE A 40 -7.04 -10.55 1.40
CA ILE A 40 -7.12 -12.01 1.24
C ILE A 40 -6.83 -12.41 -0.22
N VAL A 41 -7.46 -11.75 -1.19
CA VAL A 41 -7.22 -12.00 -2.62
C VAL A 41 -5.75 -11.72 -2.97
N LEU A 42 -5.20 -10.62 -2.48
CA LEU A 42 -3.79 -10.28 -2.68
C LEU A 42 -2.86 -11.36 -2.12
N PHE A 43 -3.06 -11.81 -0.87
CA PHE A 43 -2.23 -12.85 -0.27
C PHE A 43 -2.35 -14.18 -1.02
N ALA A 44 -3.54 -14.54 -1.49
CA ALA A 44 -3.73 -15.73 -2.32
C ALA A 44 -2.94 -15.64 -3.64
N VAL A 45 -3.01 -14.48 -4.32
CA VAL A 45 -2.24 -14.23 -5.53
C VAL A 45 -0.74 -14.26 -5.21
N LEU A 46 -0.26 -13.55 -4.19
CA LEU A 46 1.15 -13.55 -3.79
C LEU A 46 1.66 -14.95 -3.42
N GLY A 47 0.84 -15.78 -2.76
CA GLY A 47 1.18 -17.17 -2.49
C GLY A 47 1.38 -17.98 -3.78
N TRP A 48 0.45 -17.85 -4.73
CA TRP A 48 0.57 -18.47 -6.05
C TRP A 48 1.80 -17.97 -6.84
N MET A 49 2.08 -16.67 -6.76
CA MET A 49 3.26 -16.04 -7.37
C MET A 49 4.57 -16.50 -6.71
N GLY A 50 4.58 -16.64 -5.38
CA GLY A 50 5.69 -17.19 -4.61
C GLY A 50 6.03 -18.61 -5.08
N TRP A 51 5.01 -19.43 -5.37
CA TRP A 51 5.21 -20.75 -5.98
C TRP A 51 5.90 -20.74 -7.34
N ARG A 52 5.71 -19.69 -8.13
CA ARG A 52 6.28 -19.58 -9.48
C ARG A 52 7.65 -18.92 -9.50
N TRP A 53 7.96 -18.07 -8.53
CA TRP A 53 9.10 -17.15 -8.61
C TRP A 53 10.01 -17.12 -7.37
N SER A 54 9.78 -17.94 -6.34
CA SER A 54 10.62 -18.01 -5.13
C SER A 54 12.05 -18.45 -5.38
N ALA A 55 12.31 -19.28 -6.39
CA ALA A 55 13.65 -19.80 -6.70
C ALA A 55 14.68 -18.70 -6.98
N GLY A 56 14.22 -17.54 -7.45
CA GLY A 56 15.03 -16.34 -7.68
C GLY A 56 15.23 -15.45 -6.45
N SER A 57 14.65 -15.81 -5.29
CA SER A 57 14.71 -15.02 -4.06
C SER A 57 15.79 -15.50 -3.09
N TRP A 58 16.17 -14.66 -2.13
CA TRP A 58 17.06 -15.01 -1.02
C TRP A 58 16.45 -16.02 -0.05
N LEU A 59 15.16 -16.31 -0.16
CA LEU A 59 14.48 -17.25 0.71
C LEU A 59 14.64 -18.69 0.20
N PRO A 60 14.64 -19.69 1.11
CA PRO A 60 14.69 -21.11 0.73
C PRO A 60 13.59 -21.49 -0.27
N ASP A 61 13.90 -22.30 -1.28
CA ASP A 61 12.92 -22.74 -2.29
C ASP A 61 12.10 -23.96 -1.83
N GLU A 62 11.48 -23.80 -0.66
CA GLU A 62 10.58 -24.77 -0.05
C GLU A 62 9.23 -24.10 0.29
N ALA A 63 8.22 -24.89 0.64
CA ALA A 63 6.89 -24.37 0.97
C ALA A 63 6.94 -23.27 2.05
N ARG A 64 7.77 -23.45 3.07
CA ARG A 64 7.96 -22.46 4.14
C ARG A 64 8.56 -21.15 3.62
N GLY A 65 9.59 -21.21 2.79
CA GLY A 65 10.20 -20.02 2.19
C GLY A 65 9.26 -19.28 1.24
N ARG A 66 8.40 -19.99 0.51
CA ARG A 66 7.35 -19.41 -0.35
C ARG A 66 6.27 -18.70 0.47
N LEU A 67 5.83 -19.30 1.57
CA LEU A 67 4.89 -18.67 2.50
C LEU A 67 5.51 -17.43 3.15
N LEU A 68 6.77 -17.52 3.57
CA LEU A 68 7.50 -16.39 4.13
C LEU A 68 7.67 -15.26 3.10
N TRP A 69 7.91 -15.60 1.83
CA TRP A 69 7.95 -14.61 0.74
C TRP A 69 6.62 -13.87 0.62
N ALA A 70 5.51 -14.60 0.54
CA ALA A 70 4.18 -14.00 0.41
C ALA A 70 3.81 -13.17 1.65
N ALA A 71 4.16 -13.66 2.85
CA ALA A 71 3.96 -12.95 4.11
C ALA A 71 4.74 -11.64 4.15
N LEU A 72 6.02 -11.64 3.80
CA LEU A 72 6.86 -10.43 3.78
C LEU A 72 6.39 -9.43 2.74
N VAL A 73 6.18 -9.88 1.49
CA VAL A 73 5.70 -9.00 0.41
C VAL A 73 4.34 -8.43 0.73
N GLY A 74 3.41 -9.26 1.22
CA GLY A 74 2.06 -8.84 1.58
C GLY A 74 2.04 -7.90 2.77
N ALA A 75 2.67 -8.26 3.90
CA ALA A 75 2.62 -7.45 5.12
C ALA A 75 3.37 -6.12 4.98
N VAL A 76 4.61 -6.14 4.46
CA VAL A 76 5.40 -4.91 4.30
C VAL A 76 4.82 -4.03 3.18
N GLY A 77 4.33 -4.65 2.10
CA GLY A 77 3.64 -3.93 1.03
C GLY A 77 2.34 -3.29 1.51
N LEU A 78 1.54 -3.97 2.34
CA LEU A 78 0.32 -3.41 2.95
C LEU A 78 0.65 -2.26 3.89
N ALA A 79 1.72 -2.37 4.68
CA ALA A 79 2.17 -1.27 5.53
C ALA A 79 2.54 -0.03 4.71
N GLY A 80 3.32 -0.22 3.63
CA GLY A 80 3.68 0.88 2.72
C GLY A 80 2.49 1.48 1.99
N TRP A 81 1.54 0.65 1.54
CA TRP A 81 0.29 1.10 0.92
C TRP A 81 -0.58 1.88 1.91
N GLY A 82 -0.78 1.35 3.12
CA GLY A 82 -1.59 1.99 4.16
C GLY A 82 -1.02 3.34 4.58
N PHE A 83 0.31 3.43 4.72
CA PHE A 83 0.99 4.69 4.98
C PHE A 83 0.76 5.72 3.87
N ALA A 84 0.94 5.32 2.60
CA ALA A 84 0.70 6.19 1.46
C ALA A 84 -0.78 6.63 1.36
N ALA A 85 -1.72 5.74 1.62
CA ALA A 85 -3.15 6.03 1.62
C ALA A 85 -3.49 7.05 2.72
N ALA A 86 -3.14 6.76 3.97
CA ALA A 86 -3.44 7.61 5.12
C ALA A 86 -2.85 9.03 4.97
N THR A 87 -1.62 9.14 4.48
CA THR A 87 -0.98 10.45 4.27
C THR A 87 -1.61 11.24 3.13
N THR A 88 -2.05 10.57 2.06
CA THR A 88 -2.74 11.21 0.94
C THR A 88 -4.14 11.70 1.34
N PHE A 89 -4.88 10.90 2.12
CA PHE A 89 -6.19 11.31 2.65
C PHE A 89 -6.05 12.40 3.71
N GLY A 90 -5.14 12.22 4.68
CA GLY A 90 -4.90 13.16 5.77
C GLY A 90 -4.40 14.53 5.31
N ALA A 91 -3.63 14.59 4.21
CA ALA A 91 -3.17 15.86 3.64
C ALA A 91 -4.16 16.50 2.65
N GLY A 92 -5.36 15.94 2.47
CA GLY A 92 -6.41 16.56 1.66
C GLY A 92 -6.08 16.66 0.16
N PHE A 93 -5.35 15.70 -0.40
CA PHE A 93 -5.09 15.65 -1.85
C PHE A 93 -6.41 15.51 -2.64
N SER A 94 -6.44 16.02 -3.88
CA SER A 94 -7.64 15.93 -4.72
C SER A 94 -8.04 14.48 -5.01
N THR A 95 -9.33 14.23 -5.26
CA THR A 95 -9.85 12.90 -5.60
C THR A 95 -9.15 12.29 -6.82
N THR A 96 -8.74 13.11 -7.79
CA THR A 96 -7.95 12.68 -8.95
C THR A 96 -6.56 12.19 -8.53
N ALA A 97 -5.87 12.94 -7.67
CA ALA A 97 -4.56 12.53 -7.16
C ALA A 97 -4.67 11.24 -6.32
N GLN A 98 -5.70 11.14 -5.48
CA GLN A 98 -6.03 9.92 -4.73
C GLN A 98 -6.29 8.73 -5.66
N ALA A 99 -7.06 8.91 -6.75
CA ALA A 99 -7.35 7.84 -7.70
C ALA A 99 -6.11 7.38 -8.48
N VAL A 100 -5.23 8.31 -8.87
CA VAL A 100 -3.95 7.99 -9.53
C VAL A 100 -2.99 7.30 -8.56
N LEU A 101 -2.94 7.69 -7.29
CA LEU A 101 -2.11 7.01 -6.30
C LEU A 101 -2.70 5.65 -5.91
N ALA A 102 -4.02 5.55 -5.85
CA ALA A 102 -4.73 4.32 -5.56
C ALA A 102 -4.55 3.28 -6.67
N ILE A 103 -4.71 3.63 -7.95
CA ILE A 103 -4.77 2.61 -9.01
C ILE A 103 -3.36 2.16 -9.44
N PRO A 104 -2.55 2.96 -10.18
CA PRO A 104 -1.20 2.54 -10.54
C PRO A 104 -0.20 2.59 -9.36
N GLY A 105 -0.42 3.45 -8.36
CA GLY A 105 0.52 3.62 -7.25
C GLY A 105 0.46 2.50 -6.20
N SER A 106 -0.69 1.84 -6.02
CA SER A 106 -0.88 0.90 -4.91
C SER A 106 -0.06 -0.38 -5.02
N GLY A 107 0.29 -0.82 -6.23
CA GLY A 107 1.16 -1.98 -6.42
C GLY A 107 2.63 -1.74 -6.10
N LEU A 108 3.08 -0.47 -6.02
CA LEU A 108 4.51 -0.15 -5.92
C LEU A 108 5.17 -0.67 -4.63
N PRO A 109 4.59 -0.49 -3.43
CA PRO A 109 5.16 -1.02 -2.19
C PRO A 109 5.40 -2.53 -2.27
N PHE A 110 4.44 -3.29 -2.79
CA PHE A 110 4.55 -4.75 -2.96
C PHE A 110 5.67 -5.12 -3.92
N ALA A 111 5.75 -4.43 -5.06
CA ALA A 111 6.76 -4.71 -6.07
C ALA A 111 8.19 -4.39 -5.58
N LEU A 112 8.36 -3.31 -4.82
CA LEU A 112 9.65 -2.92 -4.26
C LEU A 112 10.11 -3.92 -3.19
N VAL A 113 9.22 -4.35 -2.30
CA VAL A 113 9.53 -5.41 -1.31
C VAL A 113 9.89 -6.72 -2.03
N ALA A 114 9.11 -7.11 -3.03
CA ALA A 114 9.40 -8.30 -3.81
C ALA A 114 10.74 -8.21 -4.54
N MET A 115 11.13 -7.02 -5.04
CA MET A 115 12.44 -6.78 -5.65
C MET A 115 13.58 -6.91 -4.65
N LEU A 116 13.43 -6.40 -3.43
CA LEU A 116 14.43 -6.50 -2.36
C LEU A 116 14.72 -7.96 -1.96
N LEU A 117 13.76 -8.86 -2.17
CA LEU A 117 13.92 -10.29 -1.90
C LEU A 117 14.64 -11.04 -3.02
N LEU A 118 14.93 -10.43 -4.18
CA LEU A 118 15.60 -11.10 -5.29
C LEU A 118 17.11 -11.29 -5.04
N LYS A 119 17.67 -12.40 -5.51
CA LYS A 119 19.11 -12.71 -5.38
C LYS A 119 20.05 -11.65 -5.99
N PRO A 120 19.77 -11.06 -7.17
CA PRO A 120 20.71 -10.10 -7.76
C PRO A 120 20.82 -8.82 -6.92
N PRO A 121 21.98 -8.51 -6.32
CA PRO A 121 22.13 -7.39 -5.38
C PRO A 121 21.90 -6.02 -6.03
N ARG A 122 22.14 -5.92 -7.35
CA ARG A 122 21.87 -4.70 -8.13
C ARG A 122 20.37 -4.34 -8.12
N VAL A 123 19.50 -5.34 -8.18
CA VAL A 123 18.04 -5.13 -8.14
C VAL A 123 17.61 -4.67 -6.75
N ASN A 124 18.23 -5.23 -5.70
CA ASN A 124 17.97 -4.83 -4.32
C ASN A 124 18.40 -3.39 -4.06
N ALA A 125 19.61 -3.02 -4.51
CA ALA A 125 20.10 -1.65 -4.40
C ALA A 125 19.19 -0.66 -5.12
N PHE A 126 18.73 -1.00 -6.34
CA PHE A 126 17.77 -0.18 -7.07
C PHE A 126 16.44 -0.04 -6.32
N ALA A 127 15.88 -1.16 -5.82
CA ALA A 127 14.62 -1.14 -5.08
C ALA A 127 14.71 -0.33 -3.78
N MET A 128 15.85 -0.43 -3.06
CA MET A 128 16.12 0.37 -1.88
C MET A 128 16.19 1.87 -2.23
N ALA A 129 16.98 2.22 -3.24
CA ALA A 129 17.11 3.60 -3.70
C ALA A 129 15.77 4.18 -4.16
N ALA A 130 15.00 3.43 -4.95
CA ALA A 130 13.66 3.83 -5.38
C ALA A 130 12.71 4.02 -4.18
N SER A 131 12.77 3.13 -3.19
CA SER A 131 11.95 3.25 -1.97
C SER A 131 12.29 4.52 -1.18
N VAL A 132 13.58 4.81 -0.99
CA VAL A 132 14.03 6.03 -0.31
C VAL A 132 13.61 7.28 -1.08
N ILE A 133 13.80 7.30 -2.40
CA ILE A 133 13.39 8.43 -3.25
C ILE A 133 11.88 8.66 -3.16
N LEU A 134 11.08 7.61 -3.29
CA LEU A 134 9.61 7.71 -3.20
C LEU A 134 9.15 8.18 -1.82
N LEU A 135 9.77 7.68 -0.75
CA LEU A 135 9.49 8.14 0.61
C LEU A 135 9.83 9.61 0.80
N LEU A 136 11.00 10.06 0.33
CA LEU A 136 11.42 11.46 0.41
C LEU A 136 10.50 12.38 -0.41
N VAL A 137 10.16 11.98 -1.64
CA VAL A 137 9.23 12.73 -2.49
C VAL A 137 7.85 12.81 -1.84
N GLY A 138 7.32 11.69 -1.35
CA GLY A 138 6.03 11.66 -0.64
C GLY A 138 6.04 12.55 0.61
N TYR A 139 7.10 12.44 1.42
CA TYR A 139 7.28 13.28 2.60
C TYR A 139 7.32 14.76 2.25
N LEU A 140 8.08 15.17 1.24
CA LEU A 140 8.17 16.57 0.80
C LEU A 140 6.83 17.08 0.29
N LEU A 141 6.11 16.29 -0.51
CA LEU A 141 4.79 16.67 -1.02
C LEU A 141 3.77 16.91 0.12
N VAL A 142 3.77 16.02 1.12
CA VAL A 142 2.90 16.15 2.29
C VAL A 142 3.35 17.32 3.18
N ALA A 143 4.65 17.45 3.45
CA ALA A 143 5.19 18.53 4.28
C ALA A 143 4.92 19.92 3.68
N VAL A 144 5.09 20.08 2.36
CA VAL A 144 4.75 21.34 1.65
C VAL A 144 3.26 21.64 1.78
N ARG A 145 2.41 20.60 1.72
CA ARG A 145 0.97 20.77 1.84
C ARG A 145 0.55 21.15 3.27
N LEU A 146 1.16 20.55 4.29
CA LEU A 146 0.86 20.79 5.69
C LEU A 146 1.47 22.08 6.25
N ALA A 147 2.58 22.55 5.67
CA ALA A 147 3.25 23.79 6.10
C ALA A 147 2.34 25.03 6.06
N GLY A 148 1.28 25.02 5.24
CA GLY A 148 0.27 26.09 5.17
C GLY A 148 -0.88 25.96 6.18
N THR A 149 -0.99 24.85 6.91
CA THR A 149 -2.18 24.49 7.71
C THR A 149 -1.97 24.51 9.23
N GLY A 150 -0.72 24.62 9.70
CA GLY A 150 -0.42 24.68 11.14
C GLY A 150 -0.63 23.37 11.92
N GLU A 151 -0.92 22.26 11.25
CA GLU A 151 -1.27 20.97 11.88
C GLU A 151 -0.31 19.80 11.57
N VAL A 152 -0.20 18.92 12.58
CA VAL A 152 0.14 17.49 12.66
C VAL A 152 1.26 16.93 11.75
N SER A 153 2.26 16.31 12.38
CA SER A 153 3.35 15.62 11.68
C SER A 153 2.86 14.39 10.90
N VAL A 154 3.49 14.07 9.76
CA VAL A 154 3.14 12.93 8.88
C VAL A 154 2.90 11.60 9.64
N PRO A 155 3.71 11.23 10.66
CA PRO A 155 3.46 10.01 11.45
C PRO A 155 2.18 10.06 12.28
N GLN A 156 1.81 11.22 12.80
CA GLN A 156 0.59 11.37 13.60
C GLN A 156 -0.68 11.26 12.73
N LEU A 157 -0.66 11.79 11.51
CA LEU A 157 -1.74 11.60 10.53
C LEU A 157 -1.98 10.12 10.22
N TYR A 158 -0.91 9.33 10.10
CA TYR A 158 -1.00 7.89 9.89
C TYR A 158 -1.68 7.19 11.07
N LEU A 159 -1.31 7.52 12.32
CA LEU A 159 -1.87 6.91 13.52
C LEU A 159 -3.36 7.24 13.68
N GLN A 160 -3.76 8.50 13.47
CA GLN A 160 -5.17 8.92 13.52
C GLN A 160 -6.03 8.18 12.50
N TYR A 161 -5.52 8.01 11.27
CA TYR A 161 -6.25 7.28 10.23
C TYR A 161 -6.40 5.79 10.57
N LEU A 162 -5.41 5.20 11.23
CA LEU A 162 -5.44 3.82 11.71
C LEU A 162 -6.51 3.62 12.79
N GLU A 163 -6.60 4.55 13.75
CA GLU A 163 -7.63 4.54 14.79
C GLU A 163 -9.04 4.60 14.18
N VAL A 164 -9.29 5.53 13.25
CA VAL A 164 -10.59 5.67 12.58
C VAL A 164 -10.97 4.39 11.80
N LEU A 165 -10.00 3.79 11.09
CA LEU A 165 -10.24 2.57 10.32
C LEU A 165 -10.59 1.38 11.23
N LEU A 166 -9.99 1.30 12.42
CA LEU A 166 -10.21 0.23 13.40
C LEU A 166 -11.52 0.40 14.17
N ASP A 167 -11.87 1.64 14.54
CA ASP A 167 -13.08 1.96 15.30
C ASP A 167 -14.35 1.96 14.42
N GLY A 168 -14.20 1.94 13.10
CA GLY A 168 -15.32 1.98 12.15
C GLY A 168 -16.07 3.31 12.14
N GLY A 169 -15.47 4.36 12.72
CA GLY A 169 -16.03 5.70 12.76
C GLY A 169 -16.05 6.37 11.38
N PRO A 170 -16.91 7.38 11.16
CA PRO A 170 -16.88 8.17 9.94
C PRO A 170 -15.50 8.81 9.78
N ILE A 171 -14.90 8.68 8.60
CA ILE A 171 -13.66 9.38 8.25
C ILE A 171 -13.98 10.87 8.16
N ALA A 172 -13.84 11.58 9.28
CA ALA A 172 -13.83 13.03 9.30
C ALA A 172 -12.49 13.48 8.72
N ILE A 173 -12.43 13.64 7.40
CA ILE A 173 -11.33 14.35 6.76
C ILE A 173 -11.52 15.81 7.19
N PRO A 174 -10.59 16.42 7.96
CA PRO A 174 -10.64 17.86 8.17
C PRO A 174 -10.56 18.51 6.78
N MET A 175 -11.65 19.18 6.38
CA MET A 175 -11.70 20.01 5.17
C MET A 175 -11.17 21.40 5.46
#